data_AF-A0A0B6ZA19-F1
#
_entry.id   AF-A0A0B6ZA19-F1
#
_cell.length_a   1.000
_cell.length_b   1.000
_cell.length_c   1.000
_cell.angle_alpha   90.00
_cell.angle_beta   90.00
_cell.angle_gamma   90.00
#
_symmetry.space_group_name_H-M   'P 1'
#
loop_
_entity.id
_entity.type
_entity.pdbx_description
1 polymer ?
#
loop_
_entity_poly.entity_id
_entity_poly.type
_entity_poly.pdbx_seq_one_letter_code
_entity_poly.pdbx_strand_id
1 'polypeptide(L)'
;MSQVEEIAFRDLKCASCSQILQQPVQLSTCFHIICFRCQQNLNRNGTKITCPQCNKDSEMELIPHQEIMTCDLSPDHGVAQWDCFECGKSICSICRDTHTEGHRITLKAYPALLARNIWTEASLDTPSQEQDRTDDTNSTANQCPICDVDLCKHAEALQSLITGPQKYDDHCQQKDHVVNDIPRKLNFFCLE
;
A
#
# COMPACT_ATOMS: atom_id res chain seq x y z
N MET A 1 -14.67 -27.02 2.93
CA MET A 1 -14.46 -25.62 3.31
C MET A 1 -14.51 -25.54 4.83
N SER A 2 -13.37 -25.35 5.49
CA SER A 2 -13.26 -25.32 6.95
C SER A 2 -13.69 -23.94 7.46
N GLN A 3 -14.43 -23.91 8.56
CA GLN A 3 -15.04 -22.70 9.16
C GLN A 3 -14.01 -21.72 9.77
N VAL A 4 -12.71 -21.93 9.54
CA VAL A 4 -11.61 -21.20 10.20
C VAL A 4 -11.17 -19.97 9.40
N GLU A 5 -11.43 -19.92 8.10
CA GLU A 5 -11.08 -18.77 7.23
C GLU A 5 -12.06 -17.59 7.34
N GLU A 6 -13.21 -17.79 8.00
CA GLU A 6 -14.29 -16.81 8.04
C GLU A 6 -14.19 -15.78 9.17
N ILE A 7 -13.19 -15.89 10.05
CA ILE A 7 -13.25 -15.27 11.40
C ILE A 7 -12.59 -13.89 11.47
N ALA A 8 -11.67 -13.52 10.58
CA ALA A 8 -10.96 -12.23 10.71
C ALA A 8 -11.65 -11.03 10.03
N PHE A 9 -12.50 -11.24 9.02
CA PHE A 9 -13.16 -10.16 8.27
C PHE A 9 -14.57 -9.82 8.76
N ARG A 10 -15.20 -10.70 9.56
CA ARG A 10 -16.60 -10.53 9.98
C ARG A 10 -16.84 -9.36 10.93
N ASP A 11 -15.80 -8.81 11.55
CA ASP A 11 -15.94 -7.77 12.57
C ASP A 11 -15.52 -6.36 12.14
N LEU A 12 -15.06 -6.17 10.89
CA LEU A 12 -14.70 -4.83 10.43
C LEU A 12 -15.96 -4.00 10.16
N LYS A 13 -16.10 -2.90 10.90
CA LYS A 13 -17.24 -1.98 10.81
C LYS A 13 -16.91 -0.76 9.94
N CYS A 14 -17.89 -0.35 9.15
CA CYS A 14 -17.85 0.85 8.35
C CYS A 14 -17.72 2.10 9.22
N ALA A 15 -16.74 2.96 8.93
CA ALA A 15 -16.55 4.22 9.65
C ALA A 15 -17.72 5.21 9.44
N SER A 16 -18.60 4.98 8.44
CA SER A 16 -19.78 5.82 8.18
C SER A 16 -21.05 5.28 8.83
N CYS A 17 -21.40 4.01 8.58
CA CYS A 17 -22.68 3.44 9.02
C CYS A 17 -22.57 2.46 10.19
N SER A 18 -21.36 2.17 10.66
CA SER A 18 -21.07 1.20 11.74
C SER A 18 -21.56 -0.24 11.50
N GLN A 19 -22.05 -0.56 10.30
CA GLN A 19 -22.39 -1.91 9.88
C GLN A 19 -21.14 -2.66 9.42
N ILE A 20 -21.22 -3.99 9.35
CA ILE A 20 -20.16 -4.84 8.77
C ILE A 20 -19.86 -4.36 7.35
N LEU A 21 -18.58 -4.20 7.03
CA LEU A 21 -18.14 -3.67 5.75
C LEU A 21 -18.63 -4.54 4.58
N GLN A 22 -19.27 -3.90 3.61
CA GLN A 22 -19.66 -4.48 2.33
C GLN A 22 -18.93 -3.70 1.23
N GLN A 23 -18.08 -4.39 0.47
CA GLN A 23 -17.19 -3.77 -0.54
C GLN A 23 -16.43 -2.56 0.03
N PRO A 24 -15.51 -2.79 0.97
CA PRO A 24 -14.76 -1.72 1.61
C PRO A 24 -13.97 -0.86 0.63
N VAL A 25 -14.03 0.44 0.87
CA VAL A 25 -13.24 1.49 0.23
C VAL A 25 -12.41 2.15 1.33
N GLN A 26 -11.12 2.33 1.07
CA GLN A 26 -10.23 3.06 1.96
C GLN A 26 -10.05 4.50 1.47
N LEU A 27 -10.12 5.46 2.39
CA LEU A 27 -9.84 6.87 2.09
C LEU A 27 -8.33 7.12 2.20
N SER A 28 -7.67 7.58 1.14
CA SER A 28 -6.20 7.71 1.05
C SER A 28 -5.57 8.61 2.11
N THR A 29 -6.25 9.68 2.53
CA THR A 29 -5.67 10.68 3.44
C THR A 29 -5.78 10.30 4.91
N CYS A 30 -6.82 9.56 5.30
CA CYS A 30 -7.10 9.23 6.70
C CYS A 30 -7.16 7.73 7.01
N PHE A 31 -7.05 6.87 5.99
CA PHE A 31 -7.07 5.41 6.07
C PHE A 31 -8.32 4.78 6.70
N HIS A 32 -9.34 5.57 7.05
CA HIS A 32 -10.64 5.06 7.45
C HIS A 32 -11.28 4.27 6.30
N ILE A 33 -11.92 3.16 6.67
CA ILE A 33 -12.56 2.24 5.74
C ILE A 33 -14.07 2.39 5.83
N ILE A 34 -14.73 2.55 4.68
CA ILE A 34 -16.18 2.71 4.55
C ILE A 34 -16.73 1.69 3.55
N CYS A 35 -18.03 1.39 3.61
CA CYS A 35 -18.69 0.60 2.57
C CYS A 35 -18.75 1.38 1.26
N PHE A 36 -18.71 0.68 0.12
CA PHE A 36 -18.94 1.28 -1.20
C PHE A 36 -20.26 2.06 -1.26
N ARG A 37 -21.34 1.51 -0.69
CA ARG A 37 -22.63 2.21 -0.61
C ARG A 37 -22.56 3.50 0.22
N CYS A 38 -21.80 3.50 1.32
CA CYS A 38 -21.58 4.72 2.11
C CYS A 38 -20.80 5.75 1.31
N GLN A 39 -19.77 5.31 0.58
CA GLN A 39 -18.98 6.17 -0.29
C GLN A 39 -19.82 6.87 -1.37
N GLN A 40 -20.82 6.19 -1.96
CA GLN A 40 -21.71 6.81 -2.94
C GLN A 40 -22.60 7.92 -2.34
N ASN A 41 -22.86 7.87 -1.04
CA ASN A 41 -23.74 8.81 -0.33
C ASN A 41 -22.98 9.95 0.37
N LEU A 42 -21.64 9.96 0.35
CA LEU A 42 -20.87 11.04 0.96
C LEU A 42 -20.92 12.31 0.10
N ASN A 43 -20.91 13.46 0.78
CA ASN A 43 -20.80 14.76 0.12
C ASN A 43 -19.46 14.83 -0.63
N ARG A 44 -19.52 15.20 -1.91
CA ARG A 44 -18.35 15.34 -2.78
C ARG A 44 -18.08 16.81 -3.04
N ASN A 45 -16.83 17.22 -2.92
CA ASN A 45 -16.36 18.53 -3.37
C ASN A 45 -15.36 18.31 -4.50
N GLY A 46 -15.86 18.28 -5.73
CA GLY A 46 -15.10 17.86 -6.90
C GLY A 46 -14.72 16.38 -6.82
N THR A 47 -13.41 16.08 -6.84
CA THR A 47 -12.85 14.72 -6.72
C THR A 47 -12.64 14.27 -5.28
N LYS A 48 -12.81 15.16 -4.30
CA LYS A 48 -12.56 14.88 -2.88
C LYS A 48 -13.84 14.47 -2.16
N ILE A 49 -13.68 13.53 -1.23
CA ILE A 49 -14.71 13.01 -0.35
C ILE A 49 -14.34 13.38 1.09
N THR A 50 -15.27 13.97 1.83
CA THR A 50 -15.06 14.27 3.26
C THR A 50 -15.33 13.01 4.09
N CYS A 51 -14.33 12.57 4.86
CA CYS A 51 -14.46 11.41 5.73
C CYS A 51 -15.50 11.68 6.83
N PRO A 52 -16.52 10.83 7.01
CA PRO A 52 -17.55 11.04 8.04
C PRO A 52 -17.03 10.87 9.47
N GLN A 53 -15.87 10.21 9.65
CA GLN A 53 -15.32 9.89 10.97
C GLN A 53 -14.37 10.96 11.51
N CYS A 54 -13.55 11.57 10.64
CA CYS A 54 -12.56 12.58 11.05
C CYS A 54 -12.73 13.94 10.36
N ASN A 55 -13.72 14.07 9.48
CA ASN A 55 -14.04 15.29 8.75
C ASN A 55 -12.87 15.85 7.91
N LYS A 56 -11.94 14.99 7.50
CA LYS A 56 -10.84 15.33 6.58
C LYS A 56 -11.24 14.99 5.14
N ASP A 57 -10.88 15.86 4.22
CA ASP A 57 -11.03 15.59 2.79
C ASP A 57 -9.99 14.57 2.35
N SER A 58 -10.44 13.60 1.57
CA SER A 58 -9.59 12.55 1.02
C SER A 58 -9.91 12.35 -0.45
N GLU A 59 -8.88 12.01 -1.21
CA GLU A 59 -9.08 11.43 -2.53
C GLU A 59 -9.50 9.97 -2.37
N MET A 60 -10.19 9.48 -3.39
CA MET A 60 -10.63 8.10 -3.42
C MET A 60 -9.61 7.29 -4.21
N GLU A 61 -8.87 6.44 -3.52
CA GLU A 61 -8.18 5.35 -4.19
C GLU A 61 -9.17 4.17 -4.24
N LEU A 62 -9.64 3.88 -5.46
CA LEU A 62 -10.22 2.57 -5.73
C LEU A 62 -9.08 1.59 -5.49
N ILE A 63 -9.18 0.85 -4.39
CA ILE A 63 -8.22 -0.20 -4.15
C ILE A 63 -8.45 -1.21 -5.30
N PRO A 64 -7.49 -1.37 -6.24
CA PRO A 64 -7.72 -2.06 -7.50
C PRO A 64 -8.17 -3.49 -7.23
N HIS A 65 -9.04 -4.02 -8.09
CA HIS A 65 -9.37 -5.44 -8.10
C HIS A 65 -8.09 -6.23 -8.37
N GLN A 66 -7.34 -6.55 -7.32
CA GLN A 66 -6.17 -7.38 -7.44
C GLN A 66 -6.64 -8.80 -7.70
N GLU A 67 -6.03 -9.42 -8.70
CA GLU A 67 -6.16 -10.84 -8.96
C GLU A 67 -5.97 -11.61 -7.65
N ILE A 68 -6.81 -12.62 -7.44
CA ILE A 68 -6.78 -13.45 -6.24
C ILE A 68 -5.41 -14.14 -6.22
N MET A 69 -4.45 -13.59 -5.48
CA MET A 69 -3.14 -14.22 -5.35
C MET A 69 -3.28 -15.49 -4.52
N THR A 70 -2.85 -16.59 -5.08
CA THR A 70 -2.74 -17.88 -4.40
C THR A 70 -1.54 -17.89 -3.47
N CYS A 71 -1.57 -18.72 -2.42
CA CYS A 71 -0.40 -18.91 -1.58
C CYS A 71 0.76 -19.56 -2.34
N ASP A 72 1.94 -18.94 -2.31
CA ASP A 72 3.16 -19.41 -2.97
C ASP A 72 3.77 -20.66 -2.31
N LEU A 73 3.34 -21.00 -1.09
CA LEU A 73 3.85 -22.15 -0.35
C LEU A 73 2.98 -23.39 -0.51
N SER A 74 1.68 -23.21 -0.77
CA SER A 74 0.75 -24.30 -0.99
C SER A 74 -0.43 -23.80 -1.82
N PRO A 75 -0.54 -24.22 -3.10
CA PRO A 75 -1.66 -23.83 -3.96
C PRO A 75 -3.03 -24.20 -3.39
N ASP A 76 -3.08 -25.21 -2.51
CA ASP A 76 -4.30 -25.72 -1.89
C ASP A 76 -4.75 -24.92 -0.65
N HIS A 77 -3.90 -24.04 -0.09
CA HIS A 77 -4.16 -23.33 1.16
C HIS A 77 -4.89 -21.98 0.99
N GLY A 78 -5.59 -21.77 -0.12
CA GLY A 78 -6.44 -20.61 -0.34
C GLY A 78 -5.67 -19.33 -0.73
N VAL A 79 -6.29 -18.19 -0.45
CA VAL A 79 -5.80 -16.86 -0.87
C VAL A 79 -4.63 -16.42 0.00
N ALA A 80 -3.56 -15.96 -0.63
CA ALA A 80 -2.47 -15.29 0.08
C ALA A 80 -2.95 -13.92 0.60
N GLN A 81 -2.87 -13.69 1.91
CA GLN A 81 -3.25 -12.40 2.51
C GLN A 81 -2.04 -11.65 3.06
N TRP A 82 -0.87 -12.28 3.08
CA TRP A 82 0.35 -11.74 3.65
C TRP A 82 1.47 -11.77 2.64
N ASP A 83 2.40 -10.83 2.77
CA ASP A 83 3.70 -10.85 2.10
C ASP A 83 4.80 -11.08 3.13
N CYS A 84 5.69 -12.01 2.83
CA CYS A 84 6.96 -12.19 3.53
C CYS A 84 8.03 -11.34 2.86
N PHE A 85 8.64 -10.40 3.59
CA PHE A 85 9.65 -9.49 3.03
C PHE A 85 10.93 -10.22 2.64
N GLU A 86 11.35 -11.19 3.44
CA GLU A 86 12.62 -11.88 3.24
C GLU A 86 12.56 -12.84 2.06
N CYS A 87 11.40 -13.47 1.84
CA CYS A 87 11.22 -14.43 0.75
C CYS A 87 10.62 -13.81 -0.52
N GLY A 88 10.02 -12.62 -0.44
CA GLY A 88 9.22 -12.04 -1.52
C GLY A 88 8.00 -12.89 -1.89
N LYS A 89 7.48 -13.67 -0.93
CA LYS A 89 6.39 -14.63 -1.16
C LYS A 89 5.08 -14.15 -0.55
N SER A 90 4.01 -14.42 -1.28
CA SER A 90 2.62 -14.27 -0.89
C SER A 90 2.16 -15.50 -0.13
N ILE A 91 1.79 -15.36 1.13
CA ILE A 91 1.43 -16.50 2.00
C ILE A 91 0.01 -16.35 2.54
N CYS A 92 -0.67 -17.48 2.76
CA CYS A 92 -1.99 -17.53 3.42
C CYS A 92 -1.84 -17.66 4.94
N SER A 93 -2.98 -17.77 5.64
CA SER A 93 -3.06 -17.70 7.11
C SER A 93 -2.44 -18.92 7.74
N ILE A 94 -2.74 -20.07 7.15
CA ILE A 94 -2.24 -21.37 7.54
C ILE A 94 -0.72 -21.39 7.38
N CYS A 95 -0.23 -20.94 6.22
CA CYS A 95 1.19 -20.94 5.94
C CYS A 95 1.93 -19.93 6.82
N ARG A 96 1.36 -18.76 7.13
CA ARG A 96 1.99 -17.73 7.98
C ARG A 96 2.54 -18.28 9.28
N ASP A 97 1.74 -19.06 10.00
CA ASP A 97 2.11 -19.52 11.35
C ASP A 97 3.22 -20.58 11.32
N THR A 98 3.37 -21.28 10.18
CA THR A 98 4.44 -22.27 9.95
C THR A 98 5.60 -21.73 9.13
N HIS A 99 5.45 -20.55 8.54
CA HIS A 99 6.45 -19.95 7.65
C HIS A 99 7.55 -19.33 8.50
N THR A 100 8.56 -20.15 8.78
CA THR A 100 9.90 -19.84 9.34
C THR A 100 9.95 -18.77 10.42
N GLU A 101 10.34 -19.17 11.64
CA GLU A 101 10.61 -18.26 12.74
C GLU A 101 11.63 -17.17 12.33
N GLY A 102 11.23 -15.90 12.45
CA GLY A 102 12.10 -14.75 12.24
C GLY A 102 11.89 -13.97 10.95
N HIS A 103 11.03 -14.42 10.03
CA HIS A 103 10.66 -13.60 8.88
C HIS A 103 9.68 -12.49 9.25
N ARG A 104 9.83 -11.32 8.63
CA ARG A 104 8.91 -10.20 8.73
C ARG A 104 7.80 -10.41 7.72
N ILE A 105 6.59 -10.53 8.27
CA ILE A 105 5.39 -10.75 7.49
C ILE A 105 4.48 -9.54 7.66
N THR A 106 4.03 -8.96 6.56
CA THR A 106 2.98 -7.92 6.57
C THR A 106 1.73 -8.41 5.92
N LEU A 107 0.60 -7.95 6.43
CA LEU A 107 -0.67 -8.09 5.74
C LEU A 107 -0.59 -7.31 4.43
N LYS A 108 -0.88 -7.96 3.30
CA LYS A 108 -1.10 -7.26 2.04
C LYS A 108 -2.23 -6.26 2.26
N ALA A 109 -2.07 -5.05 1.73
CA ALA A 109 -3.15 -4.09 1.66
C ALA A 109 -4.20 -4.59 0.64
N TYR A 110 -4.99 -5.59 1.04
CA TYR A 110 -6.06 -6.11 0.21
C TYR A 110 -7.25 -5.15 0.25
N PRO A 111 -7.72 -4.64 -0.90
CA PRO A 111 -9.16 -4.44 -1.05
C PRO A 111 -9.83 -5.76 -0.76
N ALA A 112 -10.91 -5.74 0.00
CA ALA A 112 -11.65 -6.96 0.22
C ALA A 112 -12.09 -7.63 -1.08
N LEU A 113 -11.84 -8.93 -1.13
CA LEU A 113 -12.44 -9.89 -2.05
C LEU A 113 -13.95 -10.04 -1.80
N LEU A 114 -14.71 -9.00 -2.10
CA LEU A 114 -16.17 -8.93 -1.93
C LEU A 114 -16.93 -8.69 -3.25
N ALA A 115 -16.35 -9.10 -4.39
CA ALA A 115 -16.97 -8.92 -5.70
C ALA A 115 -17.12 -10.20 -6.52
N ARG A 116 -17.04 -11.39 -5.90
CA ARG A 116 -17.50 -12.62 -6.54
C ARG A 116 -18.95 -12.92 -6.18
N ASN A 117 -19.81 -12.03 -6.65
CA ASN A 117 -21.22 -12.25 -6.97
C ASN A 117 -21.67 -10.95 -7.62
N ILE A 118 -21.66 -10.87 -8.96
CA ILE A 118 -22.65 -10.16 -9.81
C ILE A 118 -22.08 -10.02 -11.24
N TRP A 119 -22.61 -10.86 -12.13
CA TRP A 119 -23.07 -10.58 -13.51
C TRP A 119 -22.08 -10.64 -14.69
N THR A 120 -22.33 -11.69 -15.46
CA THR A 120 -22.25 -11.89 -16.91
C THR A 120 -22.76 -10.71 -17.77
N GLU A 121 -22.02 -10.51 -18.87
CA GLU A 121 -22.40 -9.95 -20.18
C GLU A 121 -22.88 -8.48 -20.27
N ALA A 122 -21.96 -7.62 -20.70
CA ALA A 122 -22.23 -6.62 -21.73
C ALA A 122 -20.93 -6.31 -22.48
N SER A 123 -20.77 -6.93 -23.66
CA SER A 123 -19.84 -6.53 -24.71
C SER A 123 -20.08 -5.07 -25.10
N LEU A 124 -19.01 -4.29 -25.20
CA LEU A 124 -18.99 -3.07 -25.99
C LEU A 124 -17.59 -2.87 -26.56
N ASP A 125 -17.51 -3.11 -27.87
CA ASP A 125 -16.38 -2.84 -28.74
C ASP A 125 -15.95 -1.37 -28.67
N THR A 126 -14.64 -1.11 -28.72
CA THR A 126 -14.12 0.18 -29.19
C THR A 126 -12.75 -0.03 -29.85
N PRO A 127 -12.45 0.65 -30.97
CA PRO A 127 -11.40 0.27 -31.91
C PRO A 127 -10.01 0.85 -31.58
N SER A 128 -9.01 0.11 -32.03
CA SER A 128 -7.60 0.48 -32.09
C SER A 128 -7.35 1.75 -32.91
N GLN A 129 -6.57 2.67 -32.36
CA GLN A 129 -5.81 3.65 -33.13
C GLN A 129 -4.34 3.59 -32.73
N GLU A 130 -3.54 3.11 -33.67
CA GLU A 130 -2.08 3.19 -33.69
C GLU A 130 -1.67 4.64 -33.96
N GLN A 131 -0.82 5.21 -33.11
CA GLN A 131 -0.07 6.43 -33.44
C GLN A 131 1.40 6.28 -33.04
N ASP A 132 2.13 5.94 -34.09
CA ASP A 132 3.53 6.23 -34.39
C ASP A 132 4.05 7.52 -33.72
N ARG A 133 5.07 7.39 -32.85
CA ARG A 133 5.88 8.51 -32.36
C ARG A 133 7.35 8.11 -32.31
N THR A 134 8.11 8.94 -33.01
CA THR A 134 9.53 8.91 -33.29
C THR A 134 10.40 9.09 -32.04
N ASP A 135 11.47 8.31 -31.98
CA ASP A 135 12.60 8.40 -31.05
C ASP A 135 13.29 9.77 -31.12
N ASP A 136 13.08 10.59 -30.09
CA ASP A 136 14.00 11.66 -29.71
C ASP A 136 14.62 11.29 -28.37
N THR A 137 15.71 10.52 -28.42
CA THR A 137 16.57 10.21 -27.27
C THR A 137 17.42 11.42 -26.93
N ASN A 138 16.80 12.46 -26.37
CA ASN A 138 17.51 13.54 -25.70
C ASN A 138 17.40 13.33 -24.19
N SER A 139 18.54 12.96 -23.61
CA SER A 139 18.70 12.47 -22.24
C SER A 139 18.25 13.49 -21.20
N THR A 140 17.01 13.36 -20.69
CA THR A 140 16.44 14.10 -19.55
C THR A 140 16.90 13.50 -18.21
N ALA A 141 18.16 13.10 -18.11
CA ALA A 141 18.69 12.37 -16.95
C ALA A 141 18.67 13.14 -15.61
N ASN A 142 18.26 14.42 -15.61
CA ASN A 142 18.27 15.29 -14.44
C ASN A 142 16.89 15.82 -14.00
N GLN A 143 15.81 15.49 -14.72
CA GLN A 143 14.47 15.94 -14.33
C GLN A 143 13.92 15.09 -13.19
N CYS A 144 13.33 15.76 -12.20
CA CYS A 144 12.70 15.04 -11.10
C CYS A 144 11.46 14.26 -11.58
N PRO A 145 11.37 12.94 -11.32
CA PRO A 145 10.22 12.14 -11.76
C PRO A 145 8.91 12.51 -11.04
N ILE A 146 8.96 13.30 -9.96
CA ILE A 146 7.78 13.69 -9.16
C ILE A 146 7.16 14.99 -9.65
N CYS A 147 8.00 15.98 -10.01
CA CYS A 147 7.51 17.32 -10.32
C CYS A 147 8.04 17.91 -11.63
N ASP A 148 8.84 17.17 -12.40
CA ASP A 148 9.39 17.56 -13.70
C ASP A 148 10.24 18.85 -13.67
N VAL A 149 10.73 19.22 -12.49
CA VAL A 149 11.59 20.38 -12.24
C VAL A 149 13.00 19.89 -11.94
N ASP A 150 13.98 20.43 -12.67
CA ASP A 150 15.41 20.22 -12.40
C ASP A 150 15.78 20.79 -11.02
N LEU A 151 16.64 20.08 -10.27
CA LEU A 151 17.20 20.55 -8.99
C LEU A 151 16.14 20.93 -7.92
N CYS A 152 15.07 20.14 -7.80
CA CYS A 152 14.12 20.28 -6.70
C CYS A 152 14.49 19.41 -5.48
N LYS A 153 13.86 19.66 -4.33
CA LYS A 153 14.06 18.90 -3.08
C LYS A 153 13.80 17.39 -3.24
N HIS A 154 12.88 17.01 -4.13
CA HIS A 154 12.59 15.61 -4.41
C HIS A 154 13.76 14.91 -5.12
N ALA A 155 14.39 15.59 -6.09
CA ALA A 155 15.57 15.06 -6.78
C ALA A 155 16.75 14.92 -5.80
N GLU A 156 16.96 15.88 -4.90
CA GLU A 156 17.99 15.82 -3.85
C GLU A 156 17.77 14.64 -2.89
N ALA A 157 16.53 14.42 -2.45
CA ALA A 157 16.18 13.29 -1.59
C ALA A 157 16.37 11.95 -2.30
N LEU A 158 15.95 11.83 -3.56
CA LEU A 158 16.14 10.63 -4.37
C LEU A 158 17.64 10.34 -4.60
N GLN A 159 18.42 11.37 -4.90
CA GLN A 159 19.87 11.24 -5.07
C GLN A 159 20.53 10.74 -3.78
N SER A 160 20.13 11.27 -2.62
CA SER A 160 20.65 10.86 -1.30
C SER A 160 20.37 9.39 -0.99
N LEU A 161 19.22 8.86 -1.43
CA LEU A 161 18.89 7.44 -1.29
C LEU A 161 19.76 6.56 -2.21
N ILE A 162 20.03 7.02 -3.44
CA ILE A 162 20.85 6.30 -4.42
C ILE A 162 22.33 6.28 -4.01
N THR A 163 22.87 7.41 -3.54
CA THR A 163 24.29 7.51 -3.17
C THR A 163 24.63 6.75 -1.89
N GLY A 164 23.61 6.26 -1.17
CA GLY A 164 23.77 5.63 0.13
C GLY A 164 24.24 6.62 1.20
N PRO A 165 24.21 6.24 2.48
CA PRO A 165 24.76 7.07 3.53
C PRO A 165 26.26 7.27 3.26
N GLN A 166 26.68 8.54 3.16
CA GLN A 166 28.10 8.84 3.27
C GLN A 166 28.58 8.24 4.59
N LYS A 167 29.72 7.52 4.57
CA LYS A 167 30.36 6.98 5.77
C LYS A 167 30.77 8.15 6.65
N TYR A 168 29.84 8.68 7.43
CA TYR A 168 30.15 9.52 8.57
C TYR A 168 30.61 8.59 9.69
N ASP A 169 31.65 9.03 10.40
CA ASP A 169 32.10 8.38 11.63
C ASP A 169 30.89 7.97 12.47
N ASP A 170 30.91 6.75 13.02
CA ASP A 170 29.81 6.00 13.65
C ASP A 170 29.16 6.67 14.89
N HIS A 171 29.26 7.99 15.05
CA HIS A 171 28.88 8.74 16.23
C HIS A 171 27.92 9.88 15.87
N CYS A 172 26.67 9.75 16.31
CA CYS A 172 25.71 10.86 16.32
C CYS A 172 26.27 12.00 17.20
N GLN A 173 26.43 13.20 16.65
CA GLN A 173 26.96 14.37 17.38
C GLN A 173 25.91 15.07 18.28
N GLN A 174 24.67 14.59 18.34
CA GLN A 174 23.67 15.19 19.23
C GLN A 174 23.98 14.87 20.69
N LYS A 175 24.16 15.92 21.50
CA LYS A 175 24.56 15.85 22.92
C LYS A 175 23.62 15.00 23.79
N ASP A 176 22.37 14.84 23.37
CA ASP A 176 21.35 14.12 24.14
C ASP A 176 21.21 12.62 23.76
N HIS A 177 21.99 12.13 22.79
CA HIS A 177 21.96 10.72 22.36
C HIS A 177 23.02 9.84 23.04
N VAL A 178 23.89 10.43 23.87
CA VAL A 178 24.88 9.68 24.67
C VAL A 178 24.22 9.18 25.95
N VAL A 179 23.49 8.07 25.85
CA VAL A 179 22.99 7.37 27.05
C VAL A 179 24.08 6.43 27.57
N ASN A 180 24.74 6.84 28.65
CA ASN A 180 25.64 6.03 29.51
C ASN A 180 27.03 5.63 28.97
N ASP A 181 27.75 6.49 28.22
CA ASP A 181 29.18 6.31 27.85
C ASP A 181 29.57 4.95 27.20
N ILE A 182 28.59 4.13 26.82
CA ILE A 182 28.83 2.86 26.13
C ILE A 182 28.53 3.10 24.65
N PRO A 183 29.55 3.11 23.76
CA PRO A 183 29.32 3.23 22.33
C PRO A 183 28.50 2.03 21.86
N ARG A 184 27.20 2.25 21.63
CA ARG A 184 26.35 1.28 20.95
C ARG A 184 26.54 1.49 19.45
N LYS A 185 26.82 0.41 18.71
CA LYS A 185 26.60 0.39 17.26
C LYS A 185 25.12 0.69 17.01
N LEU A 186 24.82 1.93 16.63
CA LEU A 186 23.45 2.36 16.37
C LEU A 186 23.10 1.96 14.93
N ASN A 187 22.19 0.99 14.79
CA ASN A 187 21.48 0.72 13.54
C ASN A 187 20.30 1.69 13.33
N PHE A 188 20.32 2.86 13.96
CA PHE A 188 19.22 3.81 13.96
C PHE A 188 19.65 5.13 13.34
N PHE A 189 18.88 5.59 12.36
CA PHE A 189 19.01 6.91 11.74
C PHE A 189 18.45 7.97 12.69
N CYS A 190 19.21 9.05 12.92
CA CYS A 190 18.64 10.27 13.50
C CYS A 190 18.01 11.07 12.36
N LEU A 191 16.69 11.26 12.40
CA LEU A 191 15.98 12.16 11.50
C LEU A 191 15.98 13.55 12.16
N GLU A 192 16.59 14.53 11.50
CA GLU A 192 16.50 15.95 11.88
C GLU A 192 15.15 16.56 11.47
#